data_AF-A0A4Q4RSC7-F1
#
_entry.id   AF-A0A4Q4RSC7-F1
#
_cell.length_a   1.000
_cell.length_b   1.000
_cell.length_c   1.000
_cell.angle_alpha   90.00
_cell.angle_beta   90.00
_cell.angle_gamma   90.00
#
_symmetry.space_group_name_H-M   'P 1'
#
loop_
_entity.id
_entity.type
_entity.pdbx_description
1 polymer ?
#
loop_
_entity_poly.entity_id
_entity_poly.type
_entity_poly.pdbx_seq_one_letter_code
_entity_poly.pdbx_strand_id
1 'polypeptide(L)'
;MTDYVRLGKEYPAYYGNFQNIALPRDCMTGDTYERNEFPILRTKVLFGEGSTPGPDRIVLARKNDGTFTYCYTIYHKNNGDFAQCT
;
A
#
# COMPACT_ATOMS: atom_id res chain seq x y z
N MET A 1 -25.72 -17.01 -13.93
CA MET A 1 -24.77 -16.89 -12.80
C MET A 1 -23.73 -15.89 -13.22
N THR A 2 -23.70 -14.72 -12.59
CA THR A 2 -22.77 -13.65 -12.92
C THR A 2 -21.47 -13.91 -12.16
N ASP A 3 -20.40 -14.24 -12.88
CA ASP A 3 -19.05 -14.35 -12.35
C ASP A 3 -18.59 -12.99 -11.81
N TYR A 4 -18.77 -12.77 -10.50
CA TYR A 4 -17.98 -11.78 -9.78
C TYR A 4 -16.56 -12.33 -9.65
N VAL A 5 -15.75 -12.02 -10.65
CA VAL A 5 -14.32 -12.23 -10.63
C VAL A 5 -13.76 -11.58 -9.36
N ARG A 6 -13.39 -12.41 -8.37
CA ARG A 6 -12.47 -12.04 -7.29
C ARG A 6 -11.08 -11.83 -7.91
N LEU A 7 -10.89 -10.79 -8.70
CA LEU A 7 -9.53 -10.28 -8.95
C LEU A 7 -9.15 -9.51 -7.69
N GLY A 8 -8.74 -10.24 -6.65
CA GLY A 8 -8.11 -9.64 -5.49
C GLY A 8 -6.94 -8.80 -5.97
N LYS A 9 -6.85 -7.55 -5.53
CA LYS A 9 -5.72 -6.68 -5.81
C LYS A 9 -4.42 -7.41 -5.46
N GLU A 10 -3.52 -7.58 -6.43
CA GLU A 10 -2.19 -8.14 -6.18
C GLU A 10 -1.35 -7.14 -5.38
N TYR A 11 -0.49 -7.66 -4.50
CA TYR A 11 0.39 -6.85 -3.67
C TYR A 11 1.86 -7.25 -3.91
N PRO A 12 2.81 -6.30 -3.83
CA PRO A 12 2.58 -4.87 -3.63
C PRO A 12 1.85 -4.20 -4.80
N ALA A 13 1.06 -3.17 -4.48
CA ALA A 13 0.36 -2.40 -5.49
C ALA A 13 0.89 -0.98 -5.58
N TYR A 14 0.82 -0.36 -6.76
CA TYR A 14 1.17 1.04 -6.94
C TYR A 14 0.32 1.96 -6.05
N TYR A 15 0.97 2.95 -5.41
CA TYR A 15 0.34 3.95 -4.55
C TYR A 15 0.49 5.36 -5.15
N GLY A 16 -0.62 5.87 -5.70
CA GLY A 16 -0.65 7.16 -6.39
C GLY A 16 -0.77 8.40 -5.50
N ASN A 17 -1.17 8.26 -4.23
CA ASN A 17 -1.41 9.37 -3.28
C ASN A 17 -2.38 10.48 -3.79
N PHE A 18 -3.52 10.12 -4.39
CA PHE A 18 -4.48 11.10 -4.92
C PHE A 18 -5.10 12.02 -3.85
N GLN A 19 -5.08 11.59 -2.58
CA GLN A 19 -5.56 12.37 -1.43
C GLN A 19 -4.54 13.41 -0.93
N ASN A 20 -3.36 13.52 -1.57
CA ASN A 20 -2.30 14.44 -1.19
C ASN A 20 -1.88 14.32 0.29
N ILE A 21 -1.80 13.08 0.80
CA ILE A 21 -1.27 12.82 2.14
C ILE A 21 0.19 13.28 2.17
N ALA A 22 0.57 14.06 3.18
CA ALA A 22 1.91 14.59 3.31
C ALA A 22 2.94 13.46 3.43
N LEU A 23 3.90 13.43 2.50
CA LEU A 23 4.95 12.42 2.47
C LEU A 23 6.16 12.87 3.30
N PRO A 24 6.82 11.96 4.02
CA PRO A 24 8.12 12.25 4.61
C PRO A 24 9.14 12.60 3.54
N ARG A 25 10.11 13.45 3.89
CA ARG A 25 11.19 13.89 2.99
C ARG A 25 11.91 12.72 2.33
N ASP A 26 12.18 11.66 3.09
CA ASP A 26 12.92 10.49 2.62
C ASP A 26 12.14 9.67 1.58
N CYS A 27 10.83 9.87 1.44
CA CYS A 27 9.99 9.28 0.40
C CYS A 27 9.78 10.16 -0.84
N MET A 28 10.40 11.34 -0.87
CA MET A 28 10.29 12.31 -1.96
C MET A 28 11.66 12.65 -2.60
N THR A 29 12.69 11.87 -2.27
CA THR A 29 14.03 12.04 -2.84
C THR A 29 14.03 11.71 -4.34
N GLY A 30 14.94 12.32 -5.09
CA GLY A 30 15.00 12.18 -6.56
C GLY A 30 15.35 10.78 -7.07
N ASP A 31 15.80 9.89 -6.19
CA ASP A 31 16.06 8.47 -6.48
C ASP A 31 14.88 7.54 -6.16
N THR A 32 13.71 8.10 -5.81
CA THR A 32 12.48 7.32 -5.65
C THR A 32 11.95 6.90 -7.02
N TYR A 33 11.92 5.58 -7.27
CA TYR A 33 11.39 4.99 -8.49
C TYR A 33 9.86 4.97 -8.48
N GLU A 34 9.27 4.41 -7.42
CA GLU A 34 7.82 4.34 -7.24
C GLU A 34 7.46 4.26 -5.75
N ARG A 35 6.16 4.39 -5.44
CA ARG A 35 5.63 4.10 -4.11
C ARG A 35 4.65 2.95 -4.23
N ASN A 36 4.75 2.00 -3.32
CA ASN A 36 3.88 0.85 -3.26
C ASN A 36 3.20 0.75 -1.90
N GLU A 37 1.99 0.22 -1.90
CA GLU A 37 1.28 -0.20 -0.70
C GLU A 37 1.35 -1.72 -0.52
N PHE A 38 1.50 -2.15 0.73
CA PHE A 38 1.51 -3.56 1.13
C PHE A 38 0.50 -3.76 2.27
N PRO A 39 -0.24 -4.89 2.33
CA PRO A 39 -1.13 -5.19 3.43
C PRO A 39 -0.37 -5.31 4.75
N ILE A 40 -0.89 -4.68 5.80
CA ILE A 40 -0.39 -4.95 7.15
C ILE A 40 -1.11 -6.20 7.66
N LEU A 41 -0.32 -7.27 7.83
CA LEU A 41 -0.80 -8.51 8.42
C LEU A 41 -1.02 -8.29 9.92
N ARG A 42 -2.29 -8.27 10.33
CA ARG A 42 -2.66 -8.28 11.77
C ARG A 42 -2.53 -9.68 12.39
N THR A 43 -2.29 -10.71 11.58
CA THR A 43 -2.11 -12.10 12.01
C THR A 43 -0.67 -12.56 11.73
N LYS A 44 -0.27 -13.71 12.28
CA LYS A 44 1.04 -14.33 11.99
C LYS A 44 1.07 -15.14 10.69
N VAL A 45 0.03 -15.05 9.85
CA VAL A 45 -0.06 -15.79 8.59
C VAL A 45 0.43 -14.88 7.46
N LEU A 46 1.34 -15.39 6.63
CA LEU A 46 1.86 -14.66 5.47
C LEU A 46 0.72 -14.31 4.50
N PHE A 47 0.82 -13.12 3.89
CA PHE A 47 -0.10 -12.71 2.84
C PHE A 47 0.16 -13.53 1.58
N GLY A 48 -0.88 -14.09 0.98
CA GLY A 48 -0.78 -14.90 -0.23
C GLY A 48 -2.13 -15.16 -0.86
N GLU A 49 -2.20 -16.14 -1.76
CA GLU A 49 -3.43 -16.51 -2.45
C GLU A 49 -4.57 -16.81 -1.44
N GLY A 50 -5.75 -16.24 -1.68
CA GLY A 50 -6.90 -16.37 -0.79
C GLY A 50 -6.86 -15.53 0.50
N SER A 51 -5.76 -14.81 0.77
CA SER A 51 -5.66 -13.92 1.93
C SER A 51 -6.58 -12.70 1.79
N THR A 52 -7.22 -12.30 2.90
CA THR A 52 -7.95 -11.04 2.96
C THR A 52 -6.97 -9.94 3.43
N PRO A 53 -6.71 -8.89 2.63
CA PRO A 53 -5.68 -7.90 2.94
C PRO A 53 -6.04 -6.97 4.10
N GLY A 54 -7.29 -7.01 4.59
CA GLY A 54 -7.76 -6.06 5.60
C GLY A 54 -7.73 -4.60 5.12
N PRO A 55 -7.99 -3.64 6.00
CA PRO A 55 -8.07 -2.22 5.62
C PRO A 55 -6.72 -1.50 5.65
N ASP A 56 -5.72 -1.98 6.39
CA ASP A 56 -4.49 -1.22 6.63
C ASP A 56 -3.37 -1.59 5.66
N ARG A 57 -2.61 -0.57 5.24
CA ARG A 57 -1.44 -0.72 4.39
C ARG A 57 -0.26 0.02 4.97
N ILE A 58 0.93 -0.50 4.67
CA ILE A 58 2.18 0.25 4.77
C ILE A 58 2.53 0.79 3.38
N VAL A 59 2.92 2.06 3.30
CA VAL A 59 3.43 2.67 2.07
C VAL A 59 4.95 2.73 2.15
N LEU A 60 5.60 2.13 1.16
CA LEU A 60 7.04 2.16 0.99
C LEU A 60 7.41 2.85 -0.32
N ALA A 61 8.45 3.68 -0.31
CA ALA A 61 9.10 4.19 -1.50
C ALA A 61 10.18 3.20 -1.93
N ARG A 62 10.08 2.67 -3.16
CA ARG A 62 11.13 1.88 -3.78
C ARG A 62 12.16 2.81 -4.41
N LYS A 63 13.42 2.63 -4.07
CA LYS A 63 14.54 3.40 -4.60
C LYS A 63 15.11 2.76 -5.87
N ASN A 64 15.85 3.55 -6.64
CA ASN A 64 16.51 3.08 -7.87
C ASN A 64 17.52 1.94 -7.62
N ASP A 65 18.09 1.85 -6.41
CA ASP A 65 18.98 0.75 -5.99
C ASP A 65 18.22 -0.51 -5.50
N GLY A 66 16.89 -0.49 -5.53
CA GLY A 66 16.02 -1.59 -5.08
C GLY A 66 15.72 -1.58 -3.59
N THR A 67 16.25 -0.63 -2.81
CA THR A 67 15.92 -0.50 -1.39
C THR A 67 14.51 0.06 -1.18
N PHE A 68 13.93 -0.22 -0.01
CA PHE A 68 12.63 0.31 0.38
C PHE A 68 12.78 1.27 1.56
N THR A 69 12.17 2.45 1.45
CA THR A 69 12.06 3.44 2.52
C THR A 69 10.63 3.50 3.02
N TYR A 70 10.43 3.43 4.35
CA TYR A 70 9.12 3.61 4.96
C TYR A 70 8.62 5.04 4.83
N CYS A 71 7.37 5.21 4.38
CA CYS A 71 6.72 6.51 4.31
C CYS A 71 5.72 6.69 5.45
N TYR A 72 4.65 5.91 5.44
CA TYR A 72 3.62 5.93 6.48
C TYR A 72 2.72 4.70 6.35
N THR A 73 1.91 4.48 7.37
CA THR A 73 0.76 3.56 7.33
C THR A 73 -0.51 4.30 6.96
N ILE A 74 -1.35 3.68 6.13
CA ILE A 74 -2.68 4.17 5.76
C ILE A 74 -3.74 3.12 6.05
N TYR A 75 -5.00 3.54 6.07
CA TYR A 75 -6.15 2.65 6.02
C TYR A 75 -7.10 3.05 4.89
N HIS A 76 -7.75 2.05 4.29
CA HIS A 76 -8.83 2.26 3.32
C HIS A 76 -10.10 2.75 4.04
N LYS A 77 -10.64 3.89 3.59
CA LYS A 77 -11.97 4.38 3.95
C LYS A 77 -13.04 3.67 3.12
N ASN A 78 -14.29 3.69 3.61
CA ASN A 78 -15.43 3.03 2.95
C ASN A 78 -15.74 3.57 1.55
N ASN A 79 -15.31 4.79 1.23
CA ASN A 79 -15.47 5.42 -0.09
C ASN A 79 -14.31 5.12 -1.06
N GLY A 80 -13.37 4.26 -0.69
CA GLY A 80 -12.19 3.93 -1.50
C GLY A 80 -10.99 4.86 -1.31
N ASP A 81 -11.15 5.94 -0.55
CA ASP A 81 -10.05 6.85 -0.20
C ASP A 81 -9.10 6.25 0.83
N PHE A 82 -7.93 6.88 0.97
CA PHE A 82 -6.97 6.58 2.02
C PHE A 82 -6.95 7.68 3.09
N ALA A 83 -6.59 7.30 4.32
CA ALA A 83 -6.11 8.22 5.33
C ALA A 83 -4.91 7.62 6.06
N GLN A 84 -4.05 8.48 6.58
CA GLN A 84 -2.90 8.08 7.37
C GLN A 84 -3.37 7.57 8.74
N CYS A 85 -2.78 6.47 9.22
CA CYS A 85 -2.98 6.02 10.60
C CYS A 85 -2.25 6.95 11.58
N THR A 86 -2.83 7.14 12.76
CA THR A 86 -2.26 7.92 13.87
C THR A 86 -1.56 7.05 14.88
#